data_AF-A0A4V6JHJ6-F1
#
_entry.id   AF-A0A4V6JHJ6-F1
#
_cell.length_a   1.000
_cell.length_b   1.000
_cell.length_c   1.000
_cell.angle_alpha   90.00
_cell.angle_beta   90.00
_cell.angle_gamma   90.00
#
_symmetry.space_group_name_H-M   'P 1'
#
loop_
_entity.id
_entity.type
_entity.pdbx_description
1 polymer ?
#
loop_
_entity_poly.entity_id
_entity_poly.type
_entity_poly.pdbx_seq_one_letter_code
_entity_poly.pdbx_strand_id
1 'polypeptide(L)'
;MAEQCRQHVLRLGKGLPGIFKTESAIARPEDRATLKRELAQAESLGTTADGKTIYLWQRNGQEEAPILRELGRLREIAFRAVGEGSGKRRDTDSFDDDYLHLILWDDEDLEIVGAYRFIPTAMREPEALYSYSLFHYDDKMRDILEHGIELGRSFIQPRYWGRRGLDYLWSGIGAYLARYPHYRYLFGPVSISGGLPPAARDLLVAFYRLWFPATHPLAASRRPYPASLPEVLAQFGGEDYVEDLTRLKSLLGNLGCGIPPLYKQYSELCEPGGVQFIDFGSDPSFNNCVDGLVLVDLCYLKANRYQRYIEAHLQPSPQPSP
;
A
#
# COMPACT_ATOMS: atom_id res chain seq x y z
N MET A 1 9.20 28.79 22.05
CA MET A 1 9.42 28.45 20.62
C MET A 1 10.62 29.18 20.01
N ALA A 2 10.68 30.51 19.93
CA ALA A 2 11.82 31.23 19.32
C ALA A 2 13.19 30.90 19.96
N GLU A 3 13.26 30.85 21.31
CA GLU A 3 14.48 30.46 22.03
C GLU A 3 14.91 29.02 21.73
N GLN A 4 13.95 28.11 21.60
CA GLN A 4 14.20 26.72 21.23
C GLN A 4 14.69 26.62 19.78
N CYS A 5 14.13 27.38 18.84
CA CYS A 5 14.65 27.47 17.46
C CYS A 5 16.10 27.95 17.42
N ARG A 6 16.44 28.99 18.18
CA ARG A 6 17.82 29.48 18.30
C ARG A 6 18.75 28.40 18.85
N GLN A 7 18.37 27.74 19.94
CA GLN A 7 19.15 26.66 20.54
C GLN A 7 19.32 25.47 19.60
N HIS A 8 18.29 25.12 18.82
CA HIS A 8 18.36 24.08 17.82
C HIS A 8 19.43 24.38 16.77
N VAL A 9 19.38 25.55 16.15
CA VAL A 9 20.34 25.98 15.12
C VAL A 9 21.77 26.05 15.68
N LEU A 10 21.95 26.57 16.89
CA LEU A 10 23.25 26.62 17.55
C LEU A 10 23.84 25.23 17.82
N ARG A 11 23.02 24.23 18.14
CA ARG A 11 23.48 22.84 18.33
C ARG A 11 23.87 22.20 17.01
N LEU A 12 23.06 22.38 15.96
CA LEU A 12 23.40 21.89 14.62
C LEU A 12 24.71 22.47 14.11
N GLY A 13 24.95 23.78 14.31
CA GLY A 13 26.21 24.43 13.93
C GLY A 13 27.45 23.89 14.68
N LYS A 14 27.26 23.19 15.80
CA LYS A 14 28.32 22.51 16.56
C LYS A 14 28.42 21.01 16.26
N GLY A 15 27.70 20.51 15.25
CA GLY A 15 27.62 19.08 14.96
C GLY A 15 26.88 18.25 16.02
N LEU A 16 26.16 18.91 16.94
CA LEU A 16 25.37 18.24 17.98
C LEU A 16 23.94 18.00 17.47
N PRO A 17 23.26 16.94 17.95
CA PRO A 17 21.85 16.73 17.65
C PRO A 17 21.02 17.93 18.07
N GLY A 18 20.17 18.42 17.16
CA GLY A 18 19.21 19.48 17.43
C GLY A 18 18.14 19.03 18.45
N ILE A 19 17.44 19.99 19.06
CA ILE A 19 16.40 19.71 20.07
C ILE A 19 15.02 19.39 19.48
N PHE A 20 14.85 19.57 18.17
CA PHE A 20 13.60 19.27 17.47
C PHE A 20 13.81 18.02 16.65
N LYS A 21 12.78 17.18 16.57
CA LYS A 21 12.72 16.16 15.53
C LYS A 21 12.52 16.90 14.20
N THR A 22 13.50 16.78 13.31
CA THR A 22 13.47 17.41 11.98
C THR A 22 13.43 16.34 10.91
N GLU A 23 12.83 16.67 9.78
CA GLU A 23 12.87 15.83 8.59
C GLU A 23 13.89 16.35 7.59
N SER A 24 14.45 15.45 6.79
CA SER A 24 15.30 15.85 5.67
C SER A 24 14.48 16.52 4.59
N ALA A 25 15.07 17.47 3.87
CA ALA A 25 14.47 18.02 2.66
C ALA A 25 14.30 16.90 1.61
N ILE A 26 13.11 16.83 1.01
CA ILE A 26 12.81 15.88 -0.06
C ILE A 26 13.79 16.08 -1.23
N ALA A 27 14.20 14.99 -1.87
CA ALA A 27 15.09 15.06 -3.02
C ALA A 27 14.52 15.91 -4.17
N ARG A 28 15.40 16.41 -5.03
CA ARG A 28 15.00 17.08 -6.27
C ARG A 28 14.40 16.04 -7.25
N PRO A 29 13.45 16.45 -8.11
CA PRO A 29 12.92 15.56 -9.15
C PRO A 29 14.02 15.07 -10.07
N GLU A 30 13.90 13.82 -10.50
CA GLU A 30 14.70 13.30 -11.62
C GLU A 30 14.25 13.95 -12.94
N ASP A 31 15.10 13.91 -13.96
CA ASP A 31 14.80 14.50 -15.26
C ASP A 31 13.66 13.74 -15.98
N ARG A 32 12.65 14.49 -16.43
CA ARG A 32 11.43 13.91 -17.02
C ARG A 32 11.68 13.18 -18.33
N ALA A 33 12.60 13.69 -19.17
CA ALA A 33 12.94 13.04 -20.44
C ALA A 33 13.66 11.72 -20.19
N THR A 34 14.52 11.68 -19.18
CA THR A 34 15.16 10.46 -18.69
C THR A 34 14.11 9.46 -18.20
N LEU A 35 13.20 9.86 -17.31
CA LEU A 35 12.13 8.98 -16.81
C LEU A 35 11.28 8.39 -17.94
N LYS A 36 10.84 9.21 -18.91
CA LYS A 36 10.08 8.74 -20.08
C LYS A 36 10.86 7.70 -20.87
N ARG A 37 12.15 7.95 -21.15
CA ARG A 37 13.01 7.04 -21.92
C ARG A 37 13.26 5.72 -21.19
N GLU A 38 13.44 5.74 -19.88
CA GLU A 38 13.60 4.51 -19.09
C GLU A 38 12.28 3.73 -19.01
N LEU A 39 11.15 4.39 -18.77
CA LEU A 39 9.83 3.74 -18.72
C LEU A 39 9.41 3.17 -20.08
N ALA A 40 9.80 3.78 -21.19
CA ALA A 40 9.56 3.26 -22.53
C ALA A 40 10.22 1.89 -22.78
N GLN A 41 11.23 1.52 -21.99
CA GLN A 41 11.89 0.21 -22.04
C GLN A 41 11.27 -0.81 -21.08
N ALA A 42 10.40 -0.36 -20.17
CA ALA A 42 9.70 -1.22 -19.23
C ALA A 42 8.54 -1.96 -19.92
N GLU A 43 8.09 -3.06 -19.32
CA GLU A 43 6.96 -3.81 -19.83
C GLU A 43 5.68 -2.98 -19.70
N SER A 44 4.92 -2.84 -20.78
CA SER A 44 3.61 -2.19 -20.74
C SER A 44 2.52 -3.22 -20.41
N LEU A 45 1.77 -2.95 -19.34
CA LEU A 45 0.62 -3.76 -18.96
C LEU A 45 -0.67 -3.30 -19.65
N GLY A 46 -0.71 -2.06 -20.13
CA GLY A 46 -1.84 -1.50 -20.86
C GLY A 46 -1.98 0.01 -20.70
N THR A 47 -3.10 0.54 -21.22
CA THR A 47 -3.44 1.96 -21.18
C THR A 47 -4.80 2.15 -20.51
N THR A 48 -4.96 3.19 -19.71
CA THR A 48 -6.21 3.54 -19.03
C THR A 48 -7.18 4.25 -19.98
N ALA A 49 -8.45 4.35 -19.58
CA ALA A 49 -9.48 5.02 -20.37
C ALA A 49 -9.20 6.51 -20.64
N ASP A 50 -8.38 7.17 -19.81
CA ASP A 50 -7.94 8.55 -19.96
C ASP A 50 -6.48 8.67 -20.46
N GLY A 51 -5.96 7.63 -21.12
CA GLY A 51 -4.68 7.71 -21.85
C GLY A 51 -3.41 7.54 -21.02
N LYS A 52 -3.50 7.17 -19.74
CA LYS A 52 -2.31 6.88 -18.91
C LYS A 52 -1.77 5.50 -19.21
N THR A 53 -0.47 5.33 -19.18
CA THR A 53 0.17 4.03 -19.41
C THR A 53 0.53 3.37 -18.09
N ILE A 54 0.31 2.05 -18.02
CA ILE A 54 0.68 1.24 -16.86
C ILE A 54 1.92 0.43 -17.24
N TYR A 55 3.01 0.69 -16.54
CA TYR A 55 4.28 -0.02 -16.72
C TYR A 55 4.55 -0.98 -15.57
N LEU A 56 5.25 -2.07 -15.86
CA LEU A 56 5.85 -2.96 -14.89
C LEU A 56 7.37 -2.83 -15.01
N TRP A 57 8.01 -2.40 -13.94
CA TRP A 57 9.44 -2.11 -13.91
C TRP A 57 10.11 -2.78 -12.71
N GLN A 58 11.35 -3.24 -12.87
CA GLN A 58 12.20 -3.76 -11.80
C GLN A 58 13.62 -3.25 -12.01
N ARG A 59 14.38 -3.08 -10.93
CA ARG A 59 15.76 -2.57 -11.02
C ARG A 59 16.68 -3.50 -11.79
N ASN A 60 16.54 -4.82 -11.63
CA ASN A 60 17.34 -5.83 -12.34
C ASN A 60 18.86 -5.58 -12.31
N GLY A 61 19.38 -5.16 -11.14
CA GLY A 61 20.82 -4.92 -10.95
C GLY A 61 21.38 -3.65 -11.60
N GLN A 62 20.55 -2.78 -12.18
CA GLN A 62 21.00 -1.51 -12.75
C GLN A 62 21.69 -0.63 -11.69
N GLU A 63 22.89 -0.17 -11.98
CA GLU A 63 23.63 0.76 -11.11
C GLU A 63 22.92 2.11 -11.02
N GLU A 64 22.56 2.68 -12.18
CA GLU A 64 21.78 3.90 -12.31
C GLU A 64 20.29 3.58 -12.45
N ALA A 65 19.52 3.87 -11.39
CA ALA A 65 18.07 3.61 -11.36
C ALA A 65 17.28 4.92 -11.11
N PRO A 66 17.18 5.82 -12.10
CA PRO A 66 16.44 7.08 -11.96
C PRO A 66 14.96 6.84 -11.63
N ILE A 67 14.34 5.79 -12.19
CA ILE A 67 12.95 5.41 -11.86
C ILE A 67 12.83 5.13 -10.36
N LEU A 68 13.70 4.30 -9.78
CA LEU A 68 13.65 4.00 -8.35
C LEU A 68 13.88 5.23 -7.48
N ARG A 69 14.83 6.10 -7.87
CA ARG A 69 15.07 7.37 -7.16
C ARG A 69 13.85 8.29 -7.19
N GLU A 70 13.14 8.33 -8.31
CA GLU A 70 11.93 9.14 -8.45
C GLU A 70 10.76 8.52 -7.69
N LEU A 71 10.57 7.20 -7.74
CA LEU A 71 9.58 6.49 -6.94
C LEU A 71 9.77 6.78 -5.45
N GLY A 72 11.00 6.69 -4.93
CA GLY A 72 11.27 7.00 -3.54
C GLY A 72 11.03 8.47 -3.17
N ARG A 73 11.31 9.40 -4.09
CA ARG A 73 11.00 10.82 -3.89
C ARG A 73 9.48 11.05 -3.80
N LEU A 74 8.72 10.45 -4.73
CA LEU A 74 7.28 10.63 -4.83
C LEU A 74 6.52 9.91 -3.70
N ARG A 75 7.00 8.74 -3.27
CA ARG A 75 6.54 8.07 -2.04
C ARG A 75 6.67 8.98 -0.84
N GLU A 76 7.86 9.54 -0.61
CA GLU A 76 8.10 10.43 0.53
C GLU A 76 7.16 11.67 0.49
N ILE A 77 6.91 12.23 -0.70
CA ILE A 77 5.93 13.33 -0.86
C ILE A 77 4.53 12.89 -0.46
N ALA A 78 4.07 11.74 -0.97
CA ALA A 78 2.72 11.26 -0.74
C ALA A 78 2.51 10.86 0.73
N PHE A 79 3.47 10.15 1.32
CA PHE A 79 3.39 9.69 2.70
C PHE A 79 3.44 10.84 3.70
N ARG A 80 4.34 11.83 3.52
CA ARG A 80 4.35 13.02 4.39
C ARG A 80 3.06 13.82 4.32
N ALA A 81 2.42 13.89 3.15
CA ALA A 81 1.16 14.62 2.98
C ALA A 81 -0.01 14.02 3.79
N VAL A 82 0.10 12.75 4.23
CA VAL A 82 -0.89 12.10 5.10
C VAL A 82 -0.37 11.87 6.53
N GLY A 83 0.73 12.52 6.91
CA GLY A 83 1.34 12.37 8.24
C GLY A 83 2.04 11.03 8.45
N GLU A 84 2.56 10.43 7.39
CA GLU A 84 3.40 9.23 7.39
C GLU A 84 4.79 9.56 6.81
N GLY A 85 5.55 8.54 6.40
CA GLY A 85 6.81 8.70 5.69
C GLY A 85 8.05 8.49 6.55
N SER A 86 9.18 8.32 5.88
CA SER A 86 10.46 7.98 6.51
C SER A 86 11.15 9.19 7.14
N GLY A 87 10.76 10.41 6.76
CA GLY A 87 11.45 11.66 7.11
C GLY A 87 12.79 11.83 6.40
N LYS A 88 13.14 10.96 5.45
CA LYS A 88 14.37 10.99 4.66
C LYS A 88 14.18 11.74 3.35
N ARG A 89 15.24 11.87 2.55
CA ARG A 89 15.17 12.55 1.25
C ARG A 89 14.31 11.78 0.22
N ARG A 90 14.28 10.45 0.35
CA ARG A 90 13.54 9.49 -0.46
C ARG A 90 13.12 8.35 0.44
N ASP A 91 11.92 7.83 0.22
CA ASP A 91 11.38 6.63 0.84
C ASP A 91 11.78 5.41 0.00
N THR A 92 12.92 4.82 0.34
CA THR A 92 13.46 3.60 -0.30
C THR A 92 13.98 2.65 0.76
N ASP A 93 13.85 1.35 0.53
CA ASP A 93 14.39 0.28 1.38
C ASP A 93 15.11 -0.78 0.54
N SER A 94 15.73 -1.77 1.20
CA SER A 94 16.51 -2.82 0.52
C SER A 94 15.66 -3.75 -0.34
N PHE A 95 14.34 -3.81 -0.11
CA PHE A 95 13.44 -4.66 -0.88
C PHE A 95 13.13 -4.06 -2.25
N ASP A 96 13.29 -2.74 -2.42
CA ASP A 96 12.97 -2.08 -3.69
C ASP A 96 13.74 -2.61 -4.90
N ASP A 97 14.92 -3.18 -4.68
CA ASP A 97 15.76 -3.73 -5.76
C ASP A 97 15.20 -5.06 -6.31
N ASP A 98 14.58 -5.87 -5.46
CA ASP A 98 14.04 -7.19 -5.80
C ASP A 98 12.57 -7.17 -6.22
N TYR A 99 11.82 -6.11 -5.87
CA TYR A 99 10.39 -6.03 -6.13
C TYR A 99 10.10 -5.47 -7.52
N LEU A 100 8.98 -5.92 -8.08
CA LEU A 100 8.36 -5.28 -9.22
C LEU A 100 7.67 -3.99 -8.75
N HIS A 101 7.73 -2.96 -9.58
CA HIS A 101 7.06 -1.69 -9.40
C HIS A 101 6.07 -1.51 -10.54
N LEU A 102 4.80 -1.51 -10.19
CA LEU A 102 3.70 -1.14 -11.06
C LEU A 102 3.59 0.39 -11.09
N ILE A 103 3.86 1.01 -12.23
CA ILE A 103 3.99 2.45 -12.35
C ILE A 103 2.89 2.97 -13.28
N LEU A 104 2.09 3.91 -12.77
CA LEU A 104 1.09 4.63 -13.56
C LEU A 104 1.72 5.93 -14.08
N TRP A 105 1.85 6.06 -15.40
CA TRP A 105 2.50 7.17 -16.07
C TRP A 105 1.50 8.04 -16.83
N ASP A 106 1.62 9.36 -16.69
CA ASP A 106 0.89 10.35 -17.46
C ASP A 106 1.81 10.93 -18.55
N ASP A 107 1.52 10.63 -19.83
CA ASP A 107 2.36 11.07 -20.94
C ASP A 107 2.16 12.55 -21.31
N GLU A 108 1.06 13.16 -20.88
CA GLU A 108 0.81 14.60 -21.09
C GLU A 108 1.64 15.43 -20.09
N ASP A 109 1.60 15.06 -18.81
CA ASP A 109 2.32 15.76 -17.76
C ASP A 109 3.81 15.36 -17.68
N LEU A 110 4.17 14.23 -18.30
CA LEU A 110 5.47 13.55 -18.17
C LEU A 110 5.79 13.22 -16.71
N GLU A 111 4.83 12.58 -16.03
CA GLU A 111 4.86 12.38 -14.58
C GLU A 111 4.33 11.01 -14.16
N ILE A 112 4.93 10.45 -13.10
CA ILE A 112 4.44 9.22 -12.47
C ILE A 112 3.23 9.56 -11.59
N VAL A 113 2.01 9.23 -11.99
CA VAL A 113 0.80 9.49 -11.20
C VAL A 113 0.85 8.82 -9.83
N GLY A 114 1.36 7.60 -9.79
CA GLY A 114 1.49 6.77 -8.60
C GLY A 114 2.08 5.42 -8.94
N ALA A 115 2.34 4.61 -7.91
CA ALA A 115 2.86 3.28 -8.09
C ALA A 115 2.39 2.30 -7.01
N TYR A 116 2.56 1.02 -7.28
CA TYR A 116 2.38 -0.09 -6.35
C TYR A 116 3.62 -0.98 -6.40
N ARG A 117 4.15 -1.38 -5.25
CA ARG A 117 5.26 -2.34 -5.19
C ARG A 117 4.70 -3.74 -4.96
N PHE A 118 5.16 -4.73 -5.73
CA PHE A 118 4.77 -6.11 -5.48
C PHE A 118 5.80 -7.15 -5.86
N ILE A 119 5.69 -8.34 -5.30
CA ILE A 119 6.56 -9.48 -5.61
C ILE A 119 5.81 -10.81 -5.50
N PRO A 120 5.91 -11.70 -6.48
CA PRO A 120 5.51 -13.09 -6.31
C PRO A 120 6.32 -13.77 -5.22
N THR A 121 5.65 -14.55 -4.38
CA THR A 121 6.27 -15.13 -3.17
C THR A 121 6.64 -16.59 -3.29
N ALA A 122 6.22 -17.26 -4.37
CA ALA A 122 6.57 -18.64 -4.63
C ALA A 122 8.10 -18.84 -4.61
N MET A 123 8.56 -19.87 -3.88
CA MET A 123 9.98 -20.22 -3.70
C MET A 123 10.86 -19.15 -3.03
N ARG A 124 10.28 -18.11 -2.42
CA ARG A 124 11.03 -17.13 -1.64
C ARG A 124 11.06 -17.52 -0.17
N GLU A 125 12.23 -17.35 0.44
CA GLU A 125 12.34 -17.38 1.89
C GLU A 125 11.54 -16.21 2.49
N PRO A 126 10.84 -16.40 3.63
CA PRO A 126 10.06 -15.35 4.27
C PRO A 126 10.86 -14.06 4.50
N GLU A 127 12.14 -14.14 4.85
CA GLU A 127 13.03 -13.00 5.11
C GLU A 127 13.24 -12.08 3.89
N ALA A 128 13.01 -12.60 2.68
CA ALA A 128 13.06 -11.81 1.46
C ALA A 128 11.82 -10.92 1.27
N LEU A 129 10.80 -11.07 2.13
CA LEU A 129 9.53 -10.36 2.05
C LEU A 129 9.49 -9.22 3.07
N TYR A 130 9.14 -8.01 2.61
CA TYR A 130 9.04 -6.82 3.44
C TYR A 130 8.10 -7.04 4.62
N SER A 131 6.94 -7.66 4.40
CA SER A 131 5.96 -7.85 5.46
C SER A 131 6.40 -8.87 6.50
N TYR A 132 7.33 -9.77 6.16
CA TYR A 132 8.01 -10.60 7.15
C TYR A 132 8.94 -9.80 8.05
N SER A 133 9.31 -8.56 7.75
CA SER A 133 10.03 -7.70 8.73
C SER A 133 9.11 -7.18 9.84
N LEU A 134 7.81 -7.06 9.56
CA LEU A 134 6.79 -6.52 10.46
C LEU A 134 6.02 -7.61 11.20
N PHE A 135 5.75 -8.73 10.53
CA PHE A 135 4.96 -9.86 11.03
C PHE A 135 5.77 -11.15 11.00
N HIS A 136 5.72 -11.92 12.08
CA HIS A 136 6.25 -13.27 12.12
C HIS A 136 5.20 -14.22 11.52
N TYR A 137 5.59 -15.01 10.52
CA TYR A 137 4.68 -15.97 9.89
C TYR A 137 4.63 -17.29 10.63
N ASP A 138 3.43 -17.83 10.75
CA ASP A 138 3.18 -19.20 11.18
C ASP A 138 3.36 -20.17 9.99
N ASP A 139 3.49 -21.46 10.28
CA ASP A 139 3.66 -22.51 9.27
C ASP A 139 2.54 -22.51 8.23
N LYS A 140 1.31 -22.16 8.64
CA LYS A 140 0.15 -22.06 7.74
C LYS A 140 0.27 -20.98 6.67
N MET A 141 1.17 -20.01 6.84
CA MET A 141 1.43 -18.99 5.82
C MET A 141 2.05 -19.59 4.55
N ARG A 142 2.69 -20.77 4.64
CA ARG A 142 3.35 -21.42 3.50
C ARG A 142 2.43 -21.61 2.30
N ASP A 143 1.21 -22.07 2.53
CA ASP A 143 0.20 -22.28 1.46
C ASP A 143 -0.18 -20.96 0.78
N ILE A 144 -0.16 -19.85 1.55
CA ILE A 144 -0.39 -18.51 1.01
C ILE A 144 0.81 -18.07 0.16
N LEU A 145 2.03 -18.32 0.64
CA LEU A 145 3.26 -17.92 -0.06
C LEU A 145 3.46 -18.66 -1.39
N GLU A 146 3.05 -19.92 -1.50
CA GLU A 146 3.18 -20.71 -2.72
C GLU A 146 2.36 -20.13 -3.89
N HIS A 147 1.24 -19.47 -3.59
CA HIS A 147 0.33 -18.89 -4.59
C HIS A 147 0.10 -17.38 -4.38
N GLY A 148 1.02 -16.74 -3.68
CA GLY A 148 0.90 -15.37 -3.19
C GLY A 148 1.66 -14.34 -4.00
N ILE A 149 1.15 -13.12 -3.95
CA ILE A 149 1.86 -11.89 -4.31
C ILE A 149 1.82 -10.98 -3.09
N GLU A 150 3.00 -10.58 -2.59
CA GLU A 150 3.08 -9.53 -1.59
C GLU A 150 2.92 -8.17 -2.27
N LEU A 151 2.03 -7.33 -1.74
CA LEU A 151 1.71 -5.98 -2.16
C LEU A 151 2.12 -4.98 -1.07
N GLY A 152 2.69 -3.83 -1.45
CA GLY A 152 2.96 -2.76 -0.49
C GLY A 152 3.40 -1.44 -1.12
N ARG A 153 3.70 -0.46 -0.25
CA ARG A 153 4.29 0.85 -0.62
C ARG A 153 3.55 1.57 -1.75
N SER A 154 2.23 1.42 -1.80
CA SER A 154 1.43 2.07 -2.82
C SER A 154 1.21 3.54 -2.48
N PHE A 155 1.23 4.37 -3.52
CA PHE A 155 0.99 5.79 -3.38
C PHE A 155 0.39 6.36 -4.65
N ILE A 156 -0.37 7.44 -4.49
CA ILE A 156 -0.75 8.35 -5.56
C ILE A 156 -0.18 9.72 -5.16
N GLN A 157 0.43 10.46 -6.09
CA GLN A 157 0.93 11.78 -5.74
C GLN A 157 -0.23 12.70 -5.31
N PRO A 158 -0.01 13.63 -4.36
CA PRO A 158 -1.06 14.56 -3.90
C PRO A 158 -1.78 15.33 -5.00
N ARG A 159 -1.06 15.74 -6.07
CA ARG A 159 -1.65 16.44 -7.23
C ARG A 159 -2.70 15.62 -8.00
N TYR A 160 -2.69 14.29 -7.85
CA TYR A 160 -3.62 13.37 -8.51
C TYR A 160 -4.65 12.77 -7.54
N TRP A 161 -4.70 13.21 -6.28
CA TRP A 161 -5.72 12.76 -5.33
C TRP A 161 -7.14 13.15 -5.78
N GLY A 162 -8.12 12.33 -5.39
CA GLY A 162 -9.52 12.47 -5.84
C GLY A 162 -9.77 12.03 -7.28
N ARG A 163 -8.72 11.64 -8.03
CA ARG A 163 -8.83 11.05 -9.37
C ARG A 163 -8.83 9.52 -9.31
N ARG A 164 -8.85 8.88 -10.48
CA ARG A 164 -8.92 7.42 -10.64
C ARG A 164 -7.58 6.68 -10.45
N GLY A 165 -6.57 7.33 -9.88
CA GLY A 165 -5.21 6.77 -9.80
C GLY A 165 -5.14 5.39 -9.12
N LEU A 166 -5.80 5.23 -7.96
CA LEU A 166 -5.81 3.94 -7.26
C LEU A 166 -6.55 2.86 -8.06
N ASP A 167 -7.70 3.21 -8.67
CA ASP A 167 -8.46 2.29 -9.54
C ASP A 167 -7.63 1.82 -10.74
N TYR A 168 -6.78 2.68 -11.30
CA TYR A 168 -5.86 2.32 -12.39
C TYR A 168 -4.69 1.45 -11.94
N LEU A 169 -4.14 1.67 -10.74
CA LEU A 169 -3.16 0.73 -10.18
C LEU A 169 -3.79 -0.66 -9.98
N TRP A 170 -5.03 -0.74 -9.51
CA TRP A 170 -5.76 -2.02 -9.43
C TRP A 170 -6.04 -2.65 -10.79
N SER A 171 -6.31 -1.85 -11.82
CA SER A 171 -6.36 -2.34 -13.21
C SER A 171 -5.02 -2.93 -13.65
N GLY A 172 -3.90 -2.33 -13.27
CA GLY A 172 -2.57 -2.86 -13.54
C GLY A 172 -2.26 -4.17 -12.81
N ILE A 173 -2.65 -4.28 -11.53
CA ILE A 173 -2.57 -5.55 -10.78
C ILE A 173 -3.41 -6.62 -11.49
N GLY A 174 -4.62 -6.29 -11.90
CA GLY A 174 -5.48 -7.23 -12.61
C GLY A 174 -4.96 -7.62 -14.00
N ALA A 175 -4.32 -6.71 -14.73
CA ALA A 175 -3.60 -7.03 -15.97
C ALA A 175 -2.45 -8.02 -15.74
N TYR A 176 -1.72 -7.87 -14.63
CA TYR A 176 -0.70 -8.84 -14.23
C TYR A 176 -1.31 -10.20 -13.89
N LEU A 177 -2.39 -10.24 -13.11
CA LEU A 177 -3.11 -11.47 -12.75
C LEU A 177 -3.71 -12.18 -13.98
N ALA A 178 -4.19 -11.43 -14.97
CA ALA A 178 -4.69 -11.98 -16.24
C ALA A 178 -3.59 -12.73 -17.02
N ARG A 179 -2.34 -12.24 -16.97
CA ARG A 179 -1.17 -12.90 -17.58
C ARG A 179 -0.70 -14.11 -16.77
N TYR A 180 -0.86 -14.07 -15.44
CA TYR A 180 -0.40 -15.09 -14.51
C TYR A 180 -1.54 -15.63 -13.64
N PRO A 181 -2.48 -16.41 -14.19
CA PRO A 181 -3.73 -16.80 -13.51
C PRO A 181 -3.54 -17.84 -12.39
N HIS A 182 -2.30 -18.26 -12.11
CA HIS A 182 -1.98 -19.24 -11.06
C HIS A 182 -1.86 -18.61 -9.66
N TYR A 183 -1.80 -17.28 -9.56
CA TYR A 183 -1.83 -16.61 -8.26
C TYR A 183 -3.25 -16.61 -7.69
N ARG A 184 -3.34 -16.95 -6.41
CA ARG A 184 -4.60 -16.97 -5.66
C ARG A 184 -4.65 -15.87 -4.61
N TYR A 185 -3.53 -15.54 -4.00
CA TYR A 185 -3.52 -14.64 -2.84
C TYR A 185 -2.80 -13.33 -3.15
N LEU A 186 -3.40 -12.22 -2.72
CA LEU A 186 -2.72 -10.93 -2.58
C LEU A 186 -2.63 -10.62 -1.10
N PHE A 187 -1.45 -10.28 -0.59
CA PHE A 187 -1.32 -9.95 0.83
C PHE A 187 -0.27 -8.87 1.06
N GLY A 188 -0.28 -8.24 2.23
CA GLY A 188 0.74 -7.29 2.62
C GLY A 188 0.25 -6.26 3.63
N PRO A 189 1.16 -5.39 4.10
CA PRO A 189 0.85 -4.41 5.12
C PRO A 189 0.13 -3.22 4.47
N VAL A 190 -0.96 -2.80 5.10
CA VAL A 190 -1.68 -1.56 4.80
C VAL A 190 -1.72 -0.71 6.06
N SER A 191 -1.41 0.58 5.92
CA SER A 191 -1.16 1.46 7.06
C SER A 191 -2.37 2.35 7.39
N ILE A 192 -2.59 2.52 8.69
CA ILE A 192 -3.43 3.57 9.28
C ILE A 192 -2.48 4.64 9.82
N SER A 193 -2.55 5.85 9.28
CA SER A 193 -1.63 6.94 9.60
C SER A 193 -1.51 7.19 11.11
N GLY A 194 -0.27 7.34 11.57
CA GLY A 194 0.07 7.77 12.92
C GLY A 194 -0.39 9.21 13.23
N GLY A 195 -0.71 10.00 12.20
CA GLY A 195 -1.30 11.33 12.33
C GLY A 195 -2.79 11.34 12.71
N LEU A 196 -3.49 10.21 12.63
CA LEU A 196 -4.88 10.11 13.06
C LEU A 196 -5.01 10.18 14.59
N PRO A 197 -6.12 10.75 15.12
CA PRO A 197 -6.41 10.70 16.55
C PRO A 197 -6.38 9.24 17.07
N PRO A 198 -5.85 8.96 18.27
CA PRO A 198 -5.81 7.61 18.83
C PRO A 198 -7.17 6.91 18.79
N ALA A 199 -8.24 7.61 19.17
CA ALA A 199 -9.60 7.09 19.12
C ALA A 199 -10.05 6.66 17.70
N ALA A 200 -9.60 7.37 16.66
CA ALA A 200 -9.90 7.01 15.28
C ALA A 200 -9.18 5.72 14.86
N ARG A 201 -7.92 5.54 15.30
CA ARG A 201 -7.16 4.31 15.05
C ARG A 201 -7.80 3.12 15.78
N ASP A 202 -8.20 3.30 17.02
CA ASP A 202 -8.86 2.26 17.81
C ASP A 202 -10.19 1.82 17.16
N LEU A 203 -11.00 2.78 16.68
CA LEU A 203 -12.23 2.49 15.94
C LEU A 203 -11.97 1.71 14.65
N LEU A 204 -10.97 2.11 13.86
CA LEU A 204 -10.59 1.41 12.63
C LEU A 204 -10.13 -0.02 12.93
N VAL A 205 -9.19 -0.20 13.84
CA VAL A 205 -8.66 -1.53 14.20
C VAL A 205 -9.77 -2.42 14.76
N ALA A 206 -10.64 -1.90 15.63
CA ALA A 206 -11.77 -2.66 16.17
C ALA A 206 -12.74 -3.11 15.07
N PHE A 207 -13.11 -2.20 14.15
CA PHE A 207 -13.99 -2.53 13.04
C PHE A 207 -13.41 -3.61 12.13
N TYR A 208 -12.14 -3.48 11.73
CA TYR A 208 -11.52 -4.45 10.81
C TYR A 208 -11.24 -5.80 11.47
N ARG A 209 -10.94 -5.84 12.79
CA ARG A 209 -10.88 -7.10 13.54
C ARG A 209 -12.23 -7.81 13.63
N LEU A 210 -13.31 -7.05 13.78
CA LEU A 210 -14.67 -7.60 13.90
C LEU A 210 -15.16 -8.17 12.56
N TRP A 211 -15.04 -7.41 11.47
CA TRP A 211 -15.67 -7.73 10.19
C TRP A 211 -14.78 -8.55 9.23
N PHE A 212 -13.47 -8.55 9.44
CA PHE A 212 -12.52 -9.26 8.59
C PHE A 212 -11.50 -10.06 9.42
N PRO A 213 -11.95 -10.92 10.36
CA PRO A 213 -11.05 -11.67 11.23
C PRO A 213 -10.23 -12.68 10.43
N ALA A 214 -9.04 -12.99 10.94
CA ALA A 214 -8.26 -14.12 10.46
C ALA A 214 -8.99 -15.43 10.76
N THR A 215 -9.11 -16.33 9.78
CA THR A 215 -9.67 -17.68 9.99
C THR A 215 -8.67 -18.60 10.70
N HIS A 216 -7.38 -18.33 10.51
CA HIS A 216 -6.27 -19.04 11.12
C HIS A 216 -5.19 -18.06 11.57
N PRO A 217 -4.37 -18.40 12.57
CA PRO A 217 -3.21 -17.60 12.94
C PRO A 217 -2.14 -17.76 11.85
N LEU A 218 -2.20 -16.93 10.80
CA LEU A 218 -1.24 -16.98 9.69
C LEU A 218 0.04 -16.19 9.99
N ALA A 219 -0.09 -15.12 10.76
CA ALA A 219 1.03 -14.29 11.17
C ALA A 219 0.68 -13.52 12.45
N ALA A 220 1.70 -13.10 13.18
CA ALA A 220 1.59 -12.24 14.35
C ALA A 220 2.52 -11.05 14.20
N SER A 221 2.05 -9.85 14.55
CA SER A 221 2.87 -8.66 14.54
C SER A 221 4.02 -8.77 15.53
N ARG A 222 5.22 -8.34 15.15
CA ARG A 222 6.35 -8.18 16.08
C ARG A 222 6.16 -7.03 17.06
N ARG A 223 5.21 -6.13 16.80
CA ARG A 223 4.85 -5.00 17.68
C ARG A 223 3.33 -4.89 17.75
N PRO A 224 2.65 -5.82 18.43
CA PRO A 224 1.20 -5.95 18.36
C PRO A 224 0.49 -4.67 18.80
N TYR A 225 -0.54 -4.29 18.03
CA TYR A 225 -1.45 -3.23 18.44
C TYR A 225 -2.36 -3.74 19.56
N PRO A 226 -2.60 -2.96 20.64
CA PRO A 226 -3.40 -3.39 21.77
C PRO A 226 -4.75 -4.00 21.39
N ALA A 227 -5.26 -4.90 22.22
CA ALA A 227 -6.61 -5.44 22.06
C ALA A 227 -7.65 -4.31 22.09
N SER A 228 -8.69 -4.44 21.27
CA SER A 228 -9.75 -3.44 21.18
C SER A 228 -10.48 -3.32 22.52
N LEU A 229 -10.63 -2.08 23.01
CA LEU A 229 -11.30 -1.81 24.29
C LEU A 229 -12.79 -2.19 24.20
N PRO A 230 -13.40 -2.73 25.27
CA PRO A 230 -14.82 -3.09 25.29
C PRO A 230 -15.75 -1.95 24.87
N GLU A 231 -15.44 -0.70 25.25
CA GLU A 231 -16.21 0.50 24.93
C GLU A 231 -16.19 0.84 23.43
N VAL A 232 -15.06 0.54 22.76
CA VAL A 232 -14.89 0.72 21.31
C VAL A 232 -15.62 -0.39 20.57
N LEU A 233 -15.53 -1.63 21.04
CA LEU A 233 -16.26 -2.76 20.45
C LEU A 233 -17.78 -2.58 20.57
N ALA A 234 -18.26 -2.07 21.70
CA ALA A 234 -19.67 -1.77 21.93
C ALA A 234 -20.26 -0.72 20.97
N GLN A 235 -19.42 -0.01 20.21
CA GLN A 235 -19.89 0.85 19.13
C GLN A 235 -20.46 0.05 17.96
N PHE A 236 -20.10 -1.22 17.78
CA PHE A 236 -20.48 -2.03 16.62
C PHE A 236 -21.40 -3.17 17.03
N GLY A 237 -22.46 -3.40 16.24
CA GLY A 237 -23.42 -4.47 16.49
C GLY A 237 -22.89 -5.85 16.10
N GLY A 238 -22.06 -5.92 15.06
CA GLY A 238 -21.51 -7.19 14.54
C GLY A 238 -22.51 -8.05 13.77
N GLU A 239 -23.70 -7.53 13.48
CA GLU A 239 -24.77 -8.26 12.77
C GLU A 239 -24.97 -7.76 11.33
N ASP A 240 -24.91 -6.45 11.10
CA ASP A 240 -25.04 -5.83 9.77
C ASP A 240 -23.81 -4.99 9.42
N TYR A 241 -23.06 -5.43 8.40
CA TYR A 241 -21.85 -4.76 7.92
C TYR A 241 -22.13 -3.35 7.42
N VAL A 242 -23.25 -3.13 6.73
CA VAL A 242 -23.59 -1.84 6.13
C VAL A 242 -23.95 -0.84 7.23
N GLU A 243 -24.67 -1.28 8.25
CA GLU A 243 -24.98 -0.45 9.42
C GLU A 243 -23.70 -0.06 10.16
N ASP A 244 -22.87 -1.04 10.53
CA ASP A 244 -21.63 -0.79 11.27
C ASP A 244 -20.62 0.04 10.47
N LEU A 245 -20.54 -0.15 9.15
CA LEU A 245 -19.70 0.68 8.28
C LEU A 245 -20.21 2.13 8.23
N THR A 246 -21.53 2.33 8.19
CA THR A 246 -22.15 3.67 8.25
C THR A 246 -21.86 4.34 9.57
N ARG A 247 -21.94 3.59 10.66
CA ARG A 247 -21.60 4.05 12.01
C ARG A 247 -20.11 4.41 12.14
N LEU A 248 -19.21 3.56 11.65
CA LEU A 248 -17.77 3.85 11.61
C LEU A 248 -17.51 5.18 10.88
N LYS A 249 -18.09 5.38 9.69
CA LYS A 249 -17.94 6.61 8.91
C LYS A 249 -18.42 7.84 9.70
N SER A 250 -19.55 7.73 10.40
CA SER A 250 -20.07 8.81 11.24
C SER A 250 -19.13 9.13 12.41
N LEU A 251 -18.65 8.12 13.13
CA LEU A 251 -17.72 8.29 14.25
C LEU A 251 -16.39 8.91 13.81
N LEU A 252 -15.82 8.45 12.71
CA LEU A 252 -14.61 9.03 12.13
C LEU A 252 -14.84 10.47 11.66
N GLY A 253 -16.00 10.74 11.03
CA GLY A 253 -16.38 12.08 10.60
C GLY A 253 -16.45 13.08 11.76
N ASN A 254 -16.97 12.66 12.92
CA ASN A 254 -17.00 13.47 14.15
C ASN A 254 -15.59 13.77 14.69
N LEU A 255 -14.60 12.91 14.37
CA LEU A 255 -13.18 13.11 14.69
C LEU A 255 -12.42 13.86 13.58
N GLY A 256 -13.11 14.32 12.53
CA GLY A 256 -12.50 15.02 11.40
C GLY A 256 -11.64 14.13 10.50
N CYS A 257 -11.90 12.82 10.50
CA CYS A 257 -11.14 11.85 9.73
C CYS A 257 -12.05 10.93 8.91
N GLY A 258 -11.45 10.09 8.07
CA GLY A 258 -12.16 9.13 7.24
C GLY A 258 -11.41 7.81 7.15
N ILE A 259 -12.06 6.79 6.58
CA ILE A 259 -11.45 5.49 6.34
C ILE A 259 -10.34 5.65 5.29
N PRO A 260 -9.11 5.16 5.54
CA PRO A 260 -8.05 5.20 4.55
C PRO A 260 -8.47 4.54 3.22
N PRO A 261 -8.15 5.13 2.04
CA PRO A 261 -8.63 4.63 0.76
C PRO A 261 -8.32 3.16 0.47
N LEU A 262 -7.12 2.68 0.85
CA LEU A 262 -6.74 1.28 0.64
C LEU A 262 -7.53 0.32 1.51
N TYR A 263 -7.78 0.68 2.78
CA TYR A 263 -8.62 -0.13 3.67
C TYR A 263 -10.03 -0.30 3.10
N LYS A 264 -10.63 0.79 2.59
CA LYS A 264 -11.90 0.73 1.86
C LYS A 264 -11.80 -0.16 0.63
N GLN A 265 -10.78 0.05 -0.20
CA GLN A 265 -10.57 -0.70 -1.43
C GLN A 265 -10.50 -2.21 -1.16
N TYR A 266 -9.64 -2.66 -0.25
CA TYR A 266 -9.52 -4.07 0.11
C TYR A 266 -10.85 -4.65 0.60
N SER A 267 -11.52 -3.98 1.55
CA SER A 267 -12.79 -4.47 2.13
C SER A 267 -13.94 -4.64 1.13
N GLU A 268 -13.86 -3.99 -0.04
CA GLU A 268 -14.91 -4.00 -1.07
C GLU A 268 -14.58 -4.89 -2.29
N LEU A 269 -13.43 -5.57 -2.30
CA LEU A 269 -12.98 -6.40 -3.43
C LEU A 269 -13.70 -7.74 -3.54
N CYS A 270 -13.82 -8.45 -2.42
CA CYS A 270 -14.30 -9.83 -2.40
C CYS A 270 -15.67 -9.95 -1.75
N GLU A 271 -16.33 -11.07 -2.02
CA GLU A 271 -17.44 -11.58 -1.23
C GLU A 271 -16.99 -11.86 0.21
N PRO A 272 -17.93 -11.92 1.19
CA PRO A 272 -17.60 -12.19 2.59
C PRO A 272 -16.70 -13.43 2.75
N GLY A 273 -15.67 -13.31 3.59
CA GLY A 273 -14.64 -14.35 3.79
C GLY A 273 -13.43 -14.26 2.86
N GLY A 274 -13.52 -13.49 1.76
CA GLY A 274 -12.42 -13.32 0.81
C GLY A 274 -11.34 -12.31 1.21
N VAL A 275 -11.57 -11.54 2.28
CA VAL A 275 -10.61 -10.56 2.81
C VAL A 275 -10.48 -10.77 4.30
N GLN A 276 -9.25 -10.79 4.79
CA GLN A 276 -8.92 -10.95 6.20
C GLN A 276 -7.84 -9.96 6.60
N PHE A 277 -7.96 -9.36 7.79
CA PHE A 277 -6.89 -8.62 8.44
C PHE A 277 -6.29 -9.52 9.50
N ILE A 278 -5.13 -10.09 9.19
CA ILE A 278 -4.50 -11.17 9.94
C ILE A 278 -4.07 -10.71 11.32
N ASP A 279 -3.36 -9.59 11.39
CA ASP A 279 -3.01 -8.93 12.65
C ASP A 279 -2.68 -7.45 12.41
N PHE A 280 -2.61 -6.68 13.49
CA PHE A 280 -2.28 -5.27 13.50
C PHE A 280 -1.06 -4.99 14.38
N GLY A 281 -0.15 -4.15 13.88
CA GLY A 281 1.07 -3.77 14.59
C GLY A 281 1.35 -2.29 14.52
N SER A 282 2.13 -1.76 15.46
CA SER A 282 2.64 -0.39 15.40
C SER A 282 4.00 -0.35 14.69
N ASP A 283 4.17 0.56 13.73
CA ASP A 283 5.46 0.84 13.09
C ASP A 283 6.00 2.25 13.42
N PRO A 284 6.84 2.36 14.48
CA PRO A 284 7.57 3.58 14.81
C PRO A 284 8.48 4.13 13.72
N SER A 285 8.96 3.30 12.79
CA SER A 285 9.85 3.74 11.71
C SER A 285 9.13 4.52 10.62
N PHE A 286 7.80 4.38 10.56
CA PHE A 286 6.91 5.03 9.61
C PHE A 286 5.89 5.94 10.31
N ASN A 287 6.42 6.83 11.15
CA ASN A 287 5.69 7.80 11.97
C ASN A 287 4.65 7.19 12.95
N ASN A 288 4.94 6.03 13.52
CA ASN A 288 4.03 5.33 14.45
C ASN A 288 2.66 5.04 13.82
N CYS A 289 2.62 4.73 12.52
CA CYS A 289 1.42 4.20 11.89
C CYS A 289 1.05 2.83 12.50
N VAL A 290 -0.18 2.40 12.24
CA VAL A 290 -0.62 1.03 12.54
C VAL A 290 -0.70 0.27 11.23
N ASP A 291 0.11 -0.76 11.08
CA ASP A 291 0.07 -1.66 9.93
C ASP A 291 -0.87 -2.83 10.21
N GLY A 292 -1.88 -3.00 9.37
CA GLY A 292 -2.66 -4.24 9.29
C GLY A 292 -2.11 -5.13 8.18
N LEU A 293 -1.84 -6.41 8.48
CA LEU A 293 -1.52 -7.39 7.46
C LEU A 293 -2.82 -7.86 6.80
N VAL A 294 -3.12 -7.39 5.60
CA VAL A 294 -4.30 -7.81 4.84
C VAL A 294 -3.97 -9.02 3.97
N LEU A 295 -4.92 -9.95 3.87
CA LEU A 295 -4.92 -11.09 2.95
C LEU A 295 -6.20 -11.03 2.11
N VAL A 296 -6.05 -11.22 0.81
CA VAL A 296 -7.14 -11.29 -0.16
C VAL A 296 -7.06 -12.63 -0.87
N ASP A 297 -8.14 -13.41 -0.84
CA ASP A 297 -8.31 -14.62 -1.63
C ASP A 297 -9.08 -14.29 -2.91
N LEU A 298 -8.39 -14.37 -4.05
CA LEU A 298 -8.93 -14.04 -5.37
C LEU A 298 -10.05 -14.99 -5.80
N CYS A 299 -10.18 -16.18 -5.20
CA CYS A 299 -11.32 -17.07 -5.45
C CYS A 299 -12.66 -16.48 -4.99
N TYR A 300 -12.63 -15.50 -4.09
CA TYR A 300 -13.82 -14.79 -3.59
C TYR A 300 -14.00 -13.42 -4.25
N LEU A 301 -13.21 -13.09 -5.28
CA LEU A 301 -13.30 -11.80 -5.96
C LEU A 301 -14.70 -11.61 -6.55
N LYS A 302 -15.34 -10.47 -6.26
CA LYS A 302 -16.68 -10.16 -6.79
C LYS A 302 -16.66 -10.16 -8.31
N ALA A 303 -17.71 -10.67 -8.95
CA ALA A 303 -17.79 -10.77 -10.40
C ALA A 303 -17.54 -9.42 -11.10
N ASN A 304 -18.13 -8.33 -10.61
CA ASN A 304 -17.91 -6.99 -11.19
C ASN A 304 -16.46 -6.49 -11.03
N ARG A 305 -15.73 -6.92 -10.00
CA ARG A 305 -14.32 -6.60 -9.80
C ARG A 305 -13.44 -7.45 -10.71
N TYR A 306 -13.74 -8.74 -10.86
CA TYR A 306 -13.07 -9.63 -11.82
C TYR A 306 -13.22 -9.10 -13.25
N GLN A 307 -14.44 -8.78 -13.68
CA GLN A 307 -14.71 -8.23 -15.01
C GLN A 307 -13.92 -6.94 -15.27
N ARG A 308 -13.94 -6.04 -14.28
CA ARG A 308 -13.28 -4.73 -14.39
C ARG A 308 -11.76 -4.82 -14.44
N TYR A 309 -11.16 -5.63 -13.56
CA TYR A 309 -9.72 -5.60 -13.35
C TYR A 309 -8.96 -6.72 -14.07
N ILE A 310 -9.55 -7.90 -14.26
CA ILE A 310 -8.85 -9.07 -14.81
C ILE A 310 -9.38 -9.40 -16.20
N GLU A 311 -10.69 -9.63 -16.35
CA GLU A 311 -11.29 -10.07 -17.62
C GLU A 311 -11.04 -9.10 -18.76
N ALA A 312 -11.04 -7.79 -18.46
CA ALA A 312 -10.75 -6.73 -19.43
C ALA A 312 -9.38 -6.86 -20.13
N HIS A 313 -8.45 -7.67 -19.58
CA HIS A 313 -7.12 -7.89 -20.13
C HIS A 313 -6.89 -9.30 -20.67
N LEU A 314 -7.89 -10.19 -20.60
CA LEU A 314 -7.82 -11.51 -21.22
C LEU A 314 -7.95 -11.35 -22.74
N GLN A 315 -7.01 -11.93 -23.50
CA GLN A 315 -7.17 -11.97 -24.95
C GLN A 315 -8.39 -12.85 -25.30
N PRO A 316 -9.20 -12.47 -26.31
CA PRO A 316 -10.27 -13.34 -26.76
C PRO A 316 -9.67 -14.66 -27.25
N SER A 317 -10.20 -15.79 -26.76
CA SER A 317 -9.87 -17.11 -27.28
C SER A 317 -10.06 -17.10 -28.80
N PRO A 318 -9.11 -17.63 -29.61
CA PRO A 318 -9.37 -17.79 -31.04
C PRO A 318 -10.65 -18.60 -31.19
N GLN A 319 -11.65 -18.03 -31.87
CA GLN A 319 -12.86 -18.78 -32.20
C GLN A 319 -12.43 -20.03 -32.95
N PRO A 320 -12.98 -21.22 -32.63
CA PRO A 320 -12.75 -22.39 -33.46
C PRO A 320 -13.21 -22.04 -34.88
N SER A 321 -12.29 -22.09 -35.84
CA SER A 321 -12.62 -21.99 -37.25
C SER A 321 -13.72 -23.00 -37.58
N PRO A 322 -14.72 -22.62 -38.40
CA PRO A 322 -15.91 -23.43 -38.66
C PRO A 322 -15.60 -24.80 -39.26
#